data_AF-A0A7W0H5Z3-F1
#
_entry.id   AF-A0A7W0H5Z3-F1
#
_cell.length_a   1.000
_cell.length_b   1.000
_cell.length_c   1.000
_cell.angle_alpha   90.00
_cell.angle_beta   90.00
_cell.angle_gamma   90.00
#
_symmetry.space_group_name_H-M   'P 1'
#
loop_
_entity.id
_entity.type
_entity.pdbx_description
1 polymer ?
#
loop_
_entity_poly.entity_id
_entity_poly.type
_entity_poly.pdbx_seq_one_letter_code
_entity_poly.pdbx_strand_id
1 'polypeptide(L)' 'MERDRSRRAWYWLLLVPLVGLLIPPIYNHAEPELIGLPFFYWYQLAWVPISVAVTAL' A
#
# COMPACT_ATOMS: atom_id res chain seq x y z
N MET A 1 21.37 14.57 -16.41
CA MET A 1 20.03 14.94 -15.92
C MET A 1 19.06 13.74 -15.91
N GLU A 2 19.38 12.61 -16.58
CA GLU A 2 18.59 11.35 -16.55
C GLU A 2 18.33 10.69 -15.19
N ARG A 3 19.26 10.80 -14.23
CA ARG A 3 19.19 10.06 -12.95
C ARG A 3 18.05 10.52 -12.04
N ASP A 4 17.58 11.76 -12.19
CA ASP A 4 16.44 12.31 -11.44
C ASP A 4 15.08 11.88 -11.99
N ARG A 5 14.98 11.66 -13.31
CA ARG A 5 13.72 11.29 -13.95
C ARG A 5 13.31 9.85 -13.60
N SER A 6 14.28 8.94 -13.53
CA SER A 6 14.04 7.54 -13.15
C SER A 6 13.55 7.42 -11.69
N ARG A 7 14.13 8.20 -10.76
CA ARG A 7 13.67 8.27 -9.36
C ARG A 7 12.26 8.82 -9.23
N ARG A 8 11.91 9.87 -9.99
CA ARG A 8 10.52 10.39 -10.01
C ARG A 8 9.52 9.40 -10.57
N ALA A 9 9.92 8.57 -11.53
CA ALA A 9 9.05 7.54 -12.08
C ALA A 9 8.71 6.45 -11.04
N TRP A 10 9.60 6.19 -10.08
CA TRP A 10 9.39 5.22 -9.01
C TRP A 10 8.23 5.58 -8.09
N TYR A 11 7.98 6.87 -7.85
CA TYR A 11 6.83 7.32 -7.04
C TYR A 11 5.48 6.96 -7.65
N TRP A 12 5.39 6.65 -8.96
CA TRP A 12 4.16 6.13 -9.54
C TRP A 12 3.73 4.78 -8.92
N LEU A 13 4.65 4.03 -8.30
CA LEU A 13 4.31 2.81 -7.56
C LEU A 13 3.43 3.08 -6.33
N LEU A 14 3.36 4.33 -5.84
CA LEU A 14 2.42 4.73 -4.79
C LEU A 14 0.96 4.71 -5.25
N LEU A 15 0.69 4.61 -6.56
CA LEU A 15 -0.66 4.36 -7.05
C LEU A 15 -1.17 2.98 -6.62
N VAL A 16 -0.29 2.01 -6.36
CA VAL A 16 -0.69 0.67 -5.93
C VAL A 16 -1.37 0.68 -4.56
N PRO A 17 -0.76 1.22 -3.48
CA PRO A 17 -1.46 1.36 -2.19
C PRO A 17 -2.70 2.24 -2.29
N LEU A 18 -2.67 3.31 -3.11
CA LEU A 18 -3.82 4.18 -3.31
C LEU A 18 -5.01 3.40 -3.88
N VAL A 19 -4.82 2.69 -5.00
CA VAL A 19 -5.88 1.90 -5.64
C VAL A 19 -6.31 0.74 -4.75
N GLY A 20 -5.37 0.09 -4.06
CA GLY A 20 -5.66 -1.00 -3.12
C GLY A 20 -6.57 -0.58 -1.97
N LEU A 21 -6.56 0.69 -1.58
CA LEU A 21 -7.43 1.29 -0.55
C LEU A 21 -8.72 1.91 -1.11
N LEU A 22 -8.80 2.17 -2.41
CA LEU A 22 -9.99 2.77 -3.04
C LEU A 22 -11.08 1.75 -3.41
N ILE A 23 -10.82 0.45 -3.19
CA ILE A 23 -11.75 -0.63 -3.52
C ILE A 23 -12.17 -1.35 -2.23
N PRO A 24 -13.13 -0.79 -1.46
CA PRO A 24 -13.60 -1.38 -0.21
C PRO A 24 -14.00 -2.85 -0.28
N PRO A 25 -14.67 -3.35 -1.34
CA PRO A 25 -15.05 -4.76 -1.42
C PRO A 25 -13.90 -5.76 -1.32
N ILE A 26 -12.64 -5.33 -1.56
CA ILE A 26 -11.47 -6.21 -1.44
C ILE A 26 -11.14 -6.51 0.02
N TYR A 27 -11.19 -5.51 0.89
CA TYR A 27 -10.64 -5.61 2.24
C TYR A 27 -11.67 -5.36 3.35
N ASN A 28 -12.89 -4.94 3.02
CA ASN A 28 -13.96 -4.67 3.98
C ASN A 28 -14.64 -5.98 4.45
N HIS A 29 -13.83 -6.87 5.00
CA HIS A 29 -14.25 -8.12 5.61
C HIS A 29 -13.63 -8.24 7.00
N ALA A 30 -14.29 -8.98 7.88
CA ALA A 30 -13.75 -9.26 9.20
C ALA A 30 -12.63 -10.32 9.13
N GLU A 31 -12.84 -11.33 8.29
CA GLU A 31 -11.90 -12.45 8.10
C GLU A 31 -11.05 -12.26 6.83
N PRO A 32 -9.81 -12.76 6.82
CA PRO A 32 -9.14 -13.46 7.93
C PRO A 32 -8.61 -12.48 8.99
N GLU A 33 -8.62 -12.93 10.24
CA GLU A 33 -8.03 -12.17 11.35
C GLU A 33 -6.52 -12.45 11.48
N LEU A 34 -5.75 -11.42 11.78
CA LEU A 34 -4.32 -11.50 12.07
C LEU A 34 -4.09 -11.08 13.52
N ILE A 35 -3.75 -12.03 14.40
CA ILE A 35 -3.50 -11.75 15.83
C ILE A 35 -4.73 -11.07 16.49
N GLY A 36 -5.94 -11.45 16.08
CA GLY A 36 -7.20 -10.84 16.54
C GLY A 36 -7.53 -9.48 15.91
N LEU A 37 -6.75 -9.01 14.92
CA LEU A 37 -7.10 -7.86 14.10
C LEU A 37 -7.87 -8.32 12.85
N PRO A 38 -9.08 -7.76 12.60
CA PRO A 38 -9.83 -8.05 11.39
C PRO A 38 -9.11 -7.64 10.09
N PHE A 39 -9.46 -8.29 8.98
CA PHE A 39 -8.84 -8.05 7.66
C PHE A 39 -8.86 -6.60 7.24
N PHE A 40 -9.98 -5.91 7.46
CA PHE A 40 -10.12 -4.48 7.20
C PHE A 40 -8.97 -3.64 7.77
N TYR A 41 -8.50 -3.94 8.99
CA TYR A 41 -7.47 -3.14 9.66
C TYR A 41 -6.07 -3.51 9.21
N TRP A 42 -5.72 -4.80 9.26
CA TRP A 42 -4.34 -5.19 8.99
C TRP A 42 -3.98 -5.04 7.51
N TYR A 43 -4.94 -5.19 6.60
CA TYR A 43 -4.73 -4.94 5.17
C TYR A 43 -4.35 -3.47 4.92
N GLN A 44 -5.05 -2.53 5.55
CA GLN A 44 -4.72 -1.10 5.45
C GLN A 44 -3.35 -0.81 6.05
N LEU A 45 -3.04 -1.42 7.18
CA LEU A 45 -1.74 -1.27 7.84
C LEU A 45 -0.59 -1.84 7.00
N ALA A 46 -0.80 -2.94 6.29
CA ALA A 46 0.19 -3.56 5.40
C ALA A 46 0.64 -2.63 4.26
N TRP A 47 -0.19 -1.65 3.86
CA TRP A 47 0.20 -0.64 2.87
C TRP A 47 1.21 0.39 3.39
N VAL A 48 1.34 0.56 4.71
CA VAL A 48 2.32 1.48 5.31
C VAL A 48 3.76 1.06 4.98
N PRO A 49 4.24 -0.17 5.29
CA PRO A 49 5.59 -0.58 4.95
C PRO A 49 5.85 -0.61 3.44
N ILE A 50 4.83 -0.91 2.62
CA ILE A 50 4.93 -0.84 1.15
C ILE A 50 5.20 0.61 0.71
N SER A 51 4.46 1.57 1.25
CA SER A 51 4.63 2.98 0.92
C SER A 51 5.98 3.52 1.42
N VAL A 52 6.44 3.07 2.60
CA VAL A 52 7.78 3.39 3.12
C VAL A 52 8.86 2.83 2.20
N ALA A 53 8.75 1.57 1.76
CA ALA A 53 9.71 0.98 0.83
C ALA A 53 9.78 1.75 -0.50
N VAL A 54 8.62 2.17 -1.04
CA VAL A 54 8.57 2.95 -2.29
C VAL A 54 9.16 4.35 -2.11
N THR A 55 9.02 4.96 -0.94
CA THR A 55 9.50 6.34 -0.69
C THR A 55 10.96 6.41 -0.22
N ALA A 56 11.46 5.37 0.43
CA ALA A 56 12.80 5.32 1.00
C ALA A 56 13.89 4.82 0.03
N LEU A 57 13.52 4.15 -1.06
CA LEU A 57 14.42 3.62 -2.10
C LEU A 57 14.64 4.65 -3.23
#